data_AF-A0A811V919-F1
#
_entry.id   AF-A0A811V919-F1
#
_cell.length_a   1.000
_cell.length_b   1.000
_cell.length_c   1.000
_cell.angle_alpha   90.00
_cell.angle_beta   90.00
_cell.angle_gamma   90.00
#
_symmetry.space_group_name_H-M   'P 1'
#
loop_
_entity.id
_entity.type
_entity.pdbx_description
1 polymer ?
#
loop_
_entity_poly.entity_id
_entity_poly.type
_entity_poly.pdbx_seq_one_letter_code
_entity_poly.pdbx_strand_id
1 'polypeptide(L)' 'MRMRSLVGWGHMSSSEHVLSILLKYTTVKIVNQRECSESMKTQGIVTEAMFCAAARNTDACQGDSGGPIQINNLLIV' A
#
# COMPACT_ATOMS: atom_id res chain seq x y z
N MET A 1 6.24 13.16 -13.88
CA MET A 1 6.37 12.57 -12.52
C MET A 1 5.64 11.23 -12.53
N ARG A 2 6.27 10.11 -12.14
CA ARG A 2 5.62 8.78 -12.17
C ARG A 2 4.74 8.60 -10.93
N MET A 3 3.42 8.53 -11.13
CA MET A 3 2.43 8.35 -10.06
C MET A 3 2.26 6.86 -9.76
N ARG A 4 2.18 6.50 -8.47
CA ARG A 4 1.93 5.14 -8.01
C ARG A 4 0.77 5.19 -7.04
N SER A 5 -0.30 4.49 -7.37
CA SER A 5 -1.57 4.62 -6.68
C SER A 5 -1.98 3.30 -6.09
N LEU A 6 -2.28 3.29 -4.80
CA LEU A 6 -3.04 2.20 -4.18
C LEU A 6 -4.51 2.52 -4.35
N VAL A 7 -5.32 1.52 -4.68
CA VAL A 7 -6.76 1.66 -4.89
C VAL A 7 -7.51 0.59 -4.10
N GLY A 8 -8.64 0.93 -3.50
CA GLY A 8 -9.39 -0.02 -2.68
C GLY A 8 -10.67 0.53 -2.07
N TRP A 9 -11.43 -0.38 -1.44
CA TRP A 9 -12.66 -0.10 -0.70
C TRP A 9 -12.50 -0.37 0.80
N GLY A 10 -11.25 -0.48 1.28
CA GLY A 10 -10.94 -0.72 2.68
C GLY A 10 -11.35 0.41 3.62
N HIS A 11 -10.96 0.26 4.87
CA HIS A 11 -11.21 1.26 5.91
C HIS A 11 -10.49 2.58 5.59
N MET A 12 -11.18 3.69 5.86
CA MET A 12 -10.62 5.04 5.66
C MET A 12 -9.94 5.63 6.90
N SER A 13 -10.08 4.97 8.05
CA SER A 13 -9.50 5.38 9.33
C SER A 13 -9.13 4.16 10.16
N SER A 14 -8.08 4.27 10.97
CA SER A 14 -7.70 3.23 11.93
C SER A 14 -8.68 3.10 13.10
N SER A 15 -9.51 4.12 13.34
CA SER A 15 -10.51 4.09 14.41
C SER A 15 -11.87 3.56 13.97
N GLU A 16 -12.15 3.55 12.67
CA GLU A 16 -13.45 3.20 12.11
C GLU A 16 -13.34 1.91 11.30
N HIS A 17 -14.11 0.89 11.72
CA HIS A 17 -14.10 -0.42 11.08
C HIS A 17 -15.22 -0.54 10.02
N VAL A 18 -15.28 0.44 9.12
CA VAL A 18 -16.30 0.52 8.07
C VAL A 18 -15.62 0.59 6.71
N LEU A 19 -16.03 -0.31 5.80
CA LEU A 19 -15.57 -0.33 4.43
C LEU A 19 -16.16 0.85 3.64
N SER A 20 -15.38 1.40 2.71
CA SER A 20 -15.87 2.48 1.87
C SER A 20 -16.82 1.95 0.81
N ILE A 21 -17.99 2.58 0.66
CA ILE A 21 -18.92 2.28 -0.44
C ILE A 21 -18.43 2.80 -1.80
N LEU A 22 -17.49 3.75 -1.79
CA LEU A 22 -16.89 4.34 -2.99
C LEU A 22 -15.43 3.93 -3.08
N LEU A 23 -14.95 3.64 -4.29
CA LEU A 23 -13.54 3.34 -4.52
C LEU A 23 -12.69 4.53 -4.09
N LYS A 24 -11.66 4.26 -3.28
CA LYS A 24 -10.68 5.25 -2.84
C LYS A 24 -9.33 4.97 -3.46
N TYR A 25 -8.48 5.99 -3.44
CA TYR A 25 -7.10 5.86 -3.86
C TYR A 25 -6.20 6.78 -3.06
N THR A 26 -4.93 6.42 -2.97
CA THR A 26 -3.89 7.29 -2.44
C THR A 26 -2.59 7.11 -3.22
N THR A 27 -1.71 8.11 -3.17
CA THR A 27 -0.41 8.07 -3.85
C THR A 27 0.70 7.70 -2.88
N VAL A 28 1.53 6.74 -3.29
CA VAL A 28 2.66 6.23 -2.51
C VAL A 28 3.97 6.29 -3.29
N LYS A 29 5.08 6.11 -2.58
CA LYS A 29 6.40 5.91 -3.18
C LYS A 29 6.87 4.49 -2.89
N ILE A 30 7.57 3.88 -3.85
CA ILE A 30 8.27 2.62 -3.59
C ILE A 30 9.44 2.92 -2.66
N VAL A 31 9.55 2.12 -1.61
CA VAL A 31 10.62 2.19 -0.62
C VAL A 31 11.77 1.30 -1.08
N ASN A 32 13.01 1.67 -0.77
CA ASN A 32 14.15 0.82 -1.06
C ASN A 32 14.00 -0.53 -0.32
N GLN A 33 14.29 -1.64 -1.01
CA GLN A 33 14.10 -2.98 -0.45
C GLN A 33 14.87 -3.17 0.86
N ARG A 34 16.13 -2.73 0.93
CA ARG A 34 16.96 -2.89 2.12
C ARG A 34 16.38 -2.10 3.29
N GLU A 35 16.00 -0.84 3.06
CA GLU A 35 15.37 -0.02 4.10
C GLU A 35 14.07 -0.64 4.61
N CYS A 36 13.25 -1.18 3.69
CA CYS A 36 12.02 -1.85 4.10
C CYS A 36 12.27 -3.13 4.90
N SER A 37 13.16 -4.00 4.41
CA SER A 37 13.52 -5.24 5.10
C SER A 37 14.03 -4.94 6.51
N GLU A 38 14.86 -3.90 6.67
CA GLU A 38 15.34 -3.42 7.97
C GLU A 38 14.20 -2.93 8.87
N SER A 39 13.29 -2.11 8.34
CA SER A 39 12.14 -1.57 9.09
C SER A 39 11.12 -2.63 9.51
N MET A 40 11.01 -3.73 8.76
CA MET A 40 10.03 -4.80 8.98
C MET A 40 10.58 -5.99 9.78
N LYS A 41 11.84 -5.95 10.22
CA LYS A 41 12.52 -7.07 10.91
C LYS A 41 11.74 -7.68 12.07
N THR A 42 10.97 -6.87 12.80
CA THR A 42 10.18 -7.33 13.96
C THR A 42 8.77 -7.80 13.59
N GLN A 43 8.31 -7.53 12.36
CA GLN A 43 6.98 -7.88 11.87
C GLN A 43 7.00 -9.08 10.92
N GLY A 44 8.13 -9.36 10.26
CA GLY A 44 8.27 -10.51 9.37
C GLY A 44 9.44 -10.38 8.40
N ILE A 45 9.50 -11.33 7.46
CA ILE A 45 10.53 -11.37 6.42
C ILE A 45 9.95 -10.78 5.13
N VAL A 46 10.59 -9.72 4.63
CA VAL A 46 10.32 -9.19 3.28
C VAL A 46 11.17 -9.97 2.27
N THR A 47 10.53 -10.74 1.39
CA THR A 47 11.23 -11.56 0.38
C THR A 47 11.55 -10.74 -0.88
N GLU A 48 12.36 -11.30 -1.78
CA GLU A 48 12.71 -10.67 -3.07
C GLU A 48 11.50 -10.51 -4.02
N ALA A 49 10.45 -11.29 -3.81
CA ALA A 49 9.19 -11.19 -4.57
C ALA A 49 8.24 -10.12 -4.01
N MET A 50 8.59 -9.48 -2.90
CA MET A 50 7.81 -8.43 -2.25
C MET A 50 8.48 -7.07 -2.48
N PHE A 51 7.66 -6.03 -2.48
CA PHE A 51 8.12 -4.64 -2.42
C PHE A 51 7.37 -3.90 -1.33
N CYS A 52 7.88 -2.75 -0.92
CA CYS A 52 7.21 -1.89 0.03
C CYS A 52 6.88 -0.54 -0.60
N ALA A 53 5.76 0.03 -0.17
CA ALA A 53 5.35 1.36 -0.57
C ALA A 53 4.90 2.14 0.67
N ALA A 54 5.19 3.44 0.68
CA ALA A 54 4.82 4.30 1.79
C ALA A 54 4.54 5.73 1.34
N ALA A 55 3.72 6.41 2.13
CA ALA A 55 3.48 7.85 2.05
C ALA A 55 3.32 8.43 3.46
N ARG A 56 3.40 9.75 3.57
CA ARG A 56 3.10 10.42 4.84
C ARG A 56 1.58 10.56 4.97
N ASN A 57 1.04 10.25 6.15
CA ASN A 57 -0.36 10.45 6.55
C ASN A 57 -1.41 9.65 5.74
N THR A 58 -0.99 8.63 4.99
CA THR A 58 -1.90 7.79 4.20
C THR A 58 -1.24 6.43 3.97
N ASP A 59 -2.05 5.39 3.95
CA ASP A 59 -1.60 4.01 3.77
C ASP A 59 -2.77 3.14 3.27
N ALA A 60 -2.48 1.91 2.87
CA ALA A 60 -3.49 0.86 2.74
C ALA A 60 -3.97 0.41 4.13
N CYS A 61 -5.21 -0.08 4.22
CA CYS A 61 -5.83 -0.50 5.47
C CYS A 61 -6.55 -1.85 5.31
N GLN A 62 -7.25 -2.29 6.36
CA GLN A 62 -8.03 -3.52 6.30
C GLN A 62 -9.11 -3.42 5.22
N GLY A 63 -9.23 -4.48 4.42
CA GLY A 63 -10.13 -4.53 3.26
C GLY A 63 -9.49 -4.13 1.93
N ASP A 64 -8.26 -3.61 1.93
CA ASP A 64 -7.52 -3.31 0.68
C ASP A 64 -6.67 -4.50 0.18
N SER A 65 -6.49 -5.55 0.98
CA SER A 65 -5.74 -6.75 0.60
C SER A 65 -6.27 -7.38 -0.69
N GLY A 66 -5.37 -7.65 -1.63
CA GLY A 66 -5.70 -8.17 -2.97
C GLY A 66 -5.95 -7.08 -4.03
N GLY A 67 -6.02 -5.81 -3.63
CA GLY A 67 -6.06 -4.68 -4.55
C GLY A 67 -4.69 -4.41 -5.19
N PRO A 68 -4.64 -3.91 -6.45
CA PRO A 68 -3.38 -3.63 -7.13
C PRO A 68 -2.77 -2.30 -6.69
N ILE A 69 -1.44 -2.20 -6.79
CA ILE A 69 -0.79 -0.90 -6.99
C ILE A 69 -0.73 -0.60 -8.50
N GLN A 70 -1.25 0.57 -8.88
CA GLN A 70 -1.17 1.05 -10.25
C GLN A 70 0.11 1.87 -10.44
N ILE A 71 0.93 1.51 -11.43
CA ILE A 71 2.10 2.27 -11.86
C ILE A 71 1.93 2.61 -13.35
N ASN A 72 1.56 3.85 -13.66
CA ASN A 72 1.12 4.24 -15.01
C ASN A 72 -0.05 3.35 -15.50
N ASN A 73 0.15 2.57 -16.57
CA ASN A 73 -0.85 1.64 -17.12
C ASN A 73 -0.60 0.17 -16.69
N LEU A 74 0.26 -0.05 -15.71
CA LEU A 74 0.56 -1.38 -15.17
C LEU A 74 -0.11 -1.55 -13.81
N LEU A 75 -0.66 -2.74 -13.59
CA LEU A 75 -1.16 -3.19 -12.30
C LEU A 75 -0.15 -4.21 -11.75
N ILE A 76 0.25 -4.02 -10.50
CA ILE A 76 1.12 -4.95 -9.77
C ILE A 76 0.34 -5.40 -8.54
N VAL A 77 0.31 -6.72 -8.31
CA VAL A 77 -0.34 -7.39 -7.19
C VAL A 77 0.69 -8.29 -6.52
#